data_AF-A0AAW2QYQ7-F1
#
_entry.id   AF-A0AAW2QYQ7-F1
#
_cell.length_a   1.000
_cell.length_b   1.000
_cell.length_c   1.000
_cell.angle_alpha   90.00
_cell.angle_beta   90.00
_cell.angle_gamma   90.00
#
_symmetry.space_group_name_H-M   'P 1'
#
loop_
_entity.id
_entity.type
_entity.pdbx_description
1 polymer ?
#
loop_
_entity_poly.entity_id
_entity_poly.type
_entity_poly.pdbx_seq_one_letter_code
_entity_poly.pdbx_strand_id
1 'polypeptide(L)'
;MDELALAALTVFSLLASVLWYSWIFKKSKKGTTPYPPGPWGLPILGYLPFLQLNLHHQFADLAQKYGPIYKLQLGSKLSIVISSPALIKEVVRDQDMIFANRDPPVAAVVVTGGVDIAWSPYGPYWRDMRKLFVREMLSNNNLQATCVLRKEEVAKVVRDVNMKIGKPIEIGELVFLTELNVILSLLWGGTIDEQKRDKLGAQFRDKVLKLVDLLGKPNVSDFFPVLAKFDVQGIEKETRALMPSVEEILDTVIDERTKMMASESERGKDFLGILLELKEQKVRDGSSFGLTQIKAILMTEANLTDAK
;
A
#
# COMPACT_ATOMS: atom_id res chain seq x y z
N MET A 1 48.01 24.22 -5.07
CA MET A 1 46.81 24.80 -5.70
C MET A 1 46.71 26.22 -5.20
N ASP A 2 46.86 27.19 -6.09
CA ASP A 2 46.88 28.60 -5.72
C ASP A 2 45.51 29.03 -5.19
N GLU A 3 45.48 29.80 -4.10
CA GLU A 3 44.24 30.31 -3.49
C GLU A 3 43.36 31.06 -4.53
N LEU A 4 44.00 31.71 -5.50
CA LEU A 4 43.33 32.37 -6.62
C LEU A 4 42.59 31.40 -7.54
N ALA A 5 43.14 30.20 -7.78
CA ALA A 5 42.49 29.18 -8.61
C ALA A 5 41.28 28.57 -7.89
N LEU A 6 41.38 28.34 -6.58
CA LEU A 6 40.27 27.87 -5.76
C LEU A 6 39.16 28.92 -5.68
N ALA A 7 39.51 30.19 -5.46
CA ALA A 7 38.56 31.30 -5.46
C ALA A 7 37.85 31.43 -6.81
N ALA A 8 38.57 31.38 -7.93
CA ALA A 8 37.99 31.46 -9.27
C ALA A 8 37.01 30.30 -9.55
N LEU A 9 37.35 29.07 -9.14
CA LEU A 9 36.46 27.90 -9.26
C LEU A 9 35.17 28.06 -8.44
N THR A 10 35.27 28.59 -7.21
CA THR A 10 34.07 28.83 -6.37
C THR A 10 33.17 29.92 -6.93
N VAL A 11 33.73 31.01 -7.46
CA VAL A 11 32.94 32.09 -8.08
C VAL A 11 32.28 31.60 -9.38
N PHE A 12 33.00 30.82 -10.19
CA PHE A 12 32.46 30.24 -11.41
C PHE A 12 31.34 29.24 -11.13
N SER A 13 31.49 28.38 -10.12
CA SER A 13 30.43 27.43 -9.74
C SER A 13 29.19 28.16 -9.20
N LEU A 14 29.36 29.23 -8.42
CA LEU A 14 28.26 30.09 -7.96
C LEU A 14 27.55 30.77 -9.13
N LEU A 15 28.28 31.40 -10.05
CA LEU A 15 27.70 32.04 -11.24
C LEU A 15 26.98 31.03 -12.14
N ALA A 16 27.59 29.87 -12.38
CA ALA A 16 26.98 28.80 -13.14
C ALA A 16 25.69 28.29 -12.47
N SER A 17 25.68 28.17 -11.14
CA SER A 17 24.48 27.78 -10.38
C SER A 17 23.37 28.83 -10.49
N VAL A 18 23.70 30.12 -10.41
CA VAL A 18 22.73 31.23 -10.54
C VAL A 18 22.16 31.31 -11.97
N LEU A 19 23.00 31.14 -12.99
CA LEU A 19 22.58 31.12 -14.39
C LEU A 19 21.72 29.89 -14.70
N TRP A 20 22.11 28.72 -14.20
CA TRP A 20 21.35 27.48 -14.32
C TRP A 20 19.99 27.59 -13.63
N TYR A 21 19.96 28.11 -12.40
CA TYR A 21 18.74 28.41 -11.65
C TYR A 21 17.85 29.34 -12.48
N SER A 22 18.38 30.50 -12.90
CA SER A 22 17.65 31.49 -13.70
C SER A 22 17.09 30.94 -15.02
N TRP A 23 17.83 30.04 -15.68
CA TRP A 23 17.38 29.39 -16.91
C TRP A 23 16.21 28.43 -16.66
N ILE A 24 16.28 27.62 -15.59
CA ILE A 24 15.18 26.74 -15.16
C ILE A 24 13.93 27.56 -14.84
N PHE A 25 14.07 28.67 -14.10
CA PHE A 25 12.94 29.55 -13.79
C PHE A 25 12.32 30.21 -15.02
N LYS A 26 13.12 30.61 -16.00
CA LYS A 26 12.61 31.17 -17.27
C LYS A 26 11.88 30.13 -18.11
N LYS A 27 12.34 28.87 -18.11
CA LYS A 27 11.72 27.77 -18.86
C LYS A 27 10.34 27.40 -18.28
N SER A 28 10.16 27.53 -16.96
CA SER A 28 8.88 27.28 -16.28
C SER A 28 7.76 28.25 -16.66
N LYS A 29 8.08 29.44 -17.20
CA LYS A 29 7.08 30.48 -17.55
C LYS A 29 6.45 30.33 -18.95
N LYS A 30 6.89 29.40 -19.80
CA LYS A 30 6.32 29.27 -21.15
C LYS A 30 5.08 28.39 -21.15
N GLY A 31 3.93 29.06 -21.05
CA GLY A 31 2.61 28.64 -21.54
C GLY A 31 2.03 27.41 -20.85
N THR A 32 1.15 27.61 -19.87
CA THR A 32 0.33 26.50 -19.36
C THR A 32 -1.05 26.98 -18.96
N THR A 33 -2.03 26.14 -19.26
CA THR A 33 -3.38 26.06 -18.67
C THR A 33 -3.35 26.48 -17.20
N PRO A 34 -4.33 27.25 -16.68
CA PRO A 34 -4.28 27.73 -15.31
C PRO A 34 -4.33 26.54 -14.33
N TYR A 35 -3.17 26.17 -13.79
CA TYR A 35 -3.11 25.27 -12.65
C TYR A 35 -3.71 25.96 -11.42
N PRO A 36 -4.24 25.18 -10.46
CA PRO A 36 -4.59 25.71 -9.15
C PRO A 36 -3.42 26.47 -8.50
N PRO A 37 -3.69 27.41 -7.59
CA PRO A 37 -2.66 28.06 -6.79
C PRO A 37 -1.88 27.02 -5.96
N GLY A 38 -0.73 27.39 -5.40
CA GLY A 38 0.04 26.48 -4.55
C GLY A 38 1.36 27.09 -4.07
N PRO A 39 2.00 26.50 -3.05
CA PRO A 39 3.29 26.97 -2.58
C PRO A 39 4.36 26.80 -3.63
N TRP A 40 5.37 27.67 -3.55
CA TRP A 40 6.54 27.60 -4.39
C TRP A 40 7.52 26.58 -3.81
N GLY A 41 8.10 25.75 -4.67
CA GLY A 41 9.14 24.78 -4.33
C GLY A 41 10.52 25.21 -4.79
N LEU A 42 11.56 24.55 -4.31
CA LEU A 42 12.91 24.67 -4.84
C LEU A 42 12.99 24.04 -6.25
N PRO A 43 13.92 24.47 -7.12
CA PRO A 43 14.15 23.76 -8.37
C PRO A 43 14.52 22.30 -8.13
N ILE A 44 14.05 21.43 -9.04
CA ILE A 44 14.25 19.99 -9.01
C ILE A 44 13.52 19.30 -7.84
N LEU A 45 13.70 19.76 -6.60
CA LEU A 45 13.13 19.15 -5.39
C LEU A 45 11.65 19.49 -5.16
N GLY A 46 11.18 20.62 -5.71
CA GLY A 46 9.84 21.12 -5.43
C GLY A 46 9.67 21.44 -3.94
N TYR A 47 8.54 21.04 -3.37
CA TYR A 47 8.14 21.28 -2.00
C TYR A 47 8.63 20.18 -1.02
N LEU A 48 9.28 19.12 -1.51
CA LEU A 48 9.76 18.00 -0.68
C LEU A 48 10.55 18.44 0.57
N PRO A 49 11.53 19.37 0.48
CA PRO A 49 12.34 19.75 1.64
C PRO A 49 11.57 20.52 2.71
N PHE A 50 10.37 21.00 2.38
CA PHE A 50 9.51 21.74 3.31
C PHE A 50 8.42 20.84 3.92
N LEU A 51 8.34 19.57 3.53
CA LEU A 51 7.38 18.63 4.10
C LEU A 51 7.73 18.31 5.55
N GLN A 52 6.71 18.31 6.39
CA GLN A 52 6.81 17.94 7.81
C GLN A 52 6.34 16.49 8.02
N LEU A 53 6.71 15.89 9.15
CA LEU A 53 6.26 14.54 9.54
C LEU A 53 4.73 14.43 9.54
N ASN A 54 4.02 15.45 10.01
CA ASN A 54 2.55 15.49 10.05
C ASN A 54 1.98 16.07 8.74
N LEU A 55 2.13 15.32 7.64
CA LEU A 55 1.74 15.75 6.30
C LEU A 55 0.29 16.23 6.20
N HIS A 56 -0.64 15.50 6.83
CA HIS A 56 -2.07 15.82 6.78
C HIS A 56 -2.41 17.15 7.46
N HIS A 57 -1.75 17.49 8.58
CA HIS A 57 -1.90 18.81 9.20
C HIS A 57 -1.33 19.91 8.32
N GLN A 58 -0.13 19.71 7.78
CA GLN A 58 0.49 20.68 6.87
C GLN A 58 -0.37 20.91 5.62
N PHE A 59 -0.99 19.87 5.07
CA PHE A 59 -1.89 20.01 3.92
C PHE A 59 -3.19 20.74 4.29
N ALA A 60 -3.71 20.57 5.50
CA ALA A 60 -4.83 21.36 5.99
C ALA A 60 -4.47 22.85 6.10
N ASP A 61 -3.29 23.18 6.63
CA ASP A 61 -2.81 24.57 6.72
C ASP A 61 -2.60 25.20 5.34
N LEU A 62 -2.05 24.43 4.39
CA LEU A 62 -1.90 24.87 3.00
C LEU A 62 -3.25 25.08 2.32
N ALA A 63 -4.25 24.24 2.61
CA ALA A 63 -5.61 24.42 2.11
C ALA A 63 -6.25 25.73 2.63
N GLN A 64 -6.00 26.11 3.88
CA GLN A 64 -6.47 27.40 4.41
C GLN A 64 -5.85 28.58 3.66
N LYS A 65 -4.59 28.45 3.21
CA LYS A 65 -3.85 29.51 2.52
C LYS A 65 -4.13 29.60 1.02
N TYR A 66 -4.19 28.46 0.33
CA TYR A 66 -4.29 28.38 -1.13
C TYR A 66 -5.70 28.03 -1.63
N GLY A 67 -6.60 27.66 -0.73
CA GLY A 67 -7.98 27.30 -1.04
C GLY A 67 -8.19 25.78 -1.14
N PRO A 68 -9.42 25.36 -1.48
CA PRO A 68 -9.85 23.96 -1.41
C PRO A 68 -9.27 23.05 -2.51
N ILE A 69 -8.56 23.65 -3.47
CA ILE A 69 -7.81 22.96 -4.51
C ILE A 69 -6.50 23.71 -4.74
N TYR A 70 -5.38 23.02 -4.59
CA TYR A 70 -4.07 23.62 -4.76
C TYR A 70 -3.06 22.60 -5.26
N LYS A 71 -1.98 23.09 -5.89
CA LYS A 71 -0.91 22.25 -6.42
C LYS A 71 0.28 22.15 -5.48
N LEU A 72 0.96 21.02 -5.52
CA LEU A 72 2.26 20.75 -4.89
C LEU A 72 3.18 20.10 -5.92
N GLN A 73 4.37 20.66 -6.11
CA GLN A 73 5.41 19.99 -6.88
C GLN A 73 6.23 19.13 -5.91
N LEU A 74 6.26 17.81 -6.05
CA LEU A 74 7.02 16.88 -5.21
C LEU A 74 8.11 16.22 -6.05
N GLY A 75 9.32 16.78 -6.01
CA GLY A 75 10.39 16.39 -6.93
C GLY A 75 9.95 16.62 -8.38
N SER A 76 9.96 15.55 -9.18
CA SER A 76 9.48 15.59 -10.57
C SER A 76 7.97 15.44 -10.74
N LYS A 77 7.22 15.11 -9.68
CA LYS A 77 5.76 14.87 -9.74
C LYS A 77 4.96 16.12 -9.39
N LEU A 78 3.94 16.41 -10.20
CA LEU A 78 2.94 17.43 -9.87
C LEU A 78 1.75 16.76 -9.19
N SER A 79 1.48 17.13 -7.95
CA SER A 79 0.34 16.65 -7.15
C SER A 79 -0.70 17.76 -7.01
N ILE A 80 -1.97 17.40 -7.13
CA ILE A 80 -3.09 18.30 -6.86
C ILE A 80 -3.77 17.81 -5.58
N VAL A 81 -3.85 18.70 -4.59
CA VAL A 81 -4.52 18.42 -3.31
C VAL A 81 -5.91 19.01 -3.35
N ILE A 82 -6.88 18.23 -2.89
CA ILE A 82 -8.29 18.61 -2.82
C ILE A 82 -8.75 18.44 -1.38
N SER A 83 -9.35 19.48 -0.81
CA SER A 83 -9.71 19.53 0.61
C SER A 83 -11.15 20.00 0.87
N SER A 84 -11.98 20.07 -0.18
CA SER A 84 -13.41 20.38 -0.06
C SER A 84 -14.27 19.13 -0.31
N PRO A 85 -15.29 18.85 0.52
CA PRO A 85 -16.24 17.75 0.28
C PRO A 85 -16.90 17.78 -1.11
N ALA A 86 -17.22 18.97 -1.62
CA ALA A 86 -17.83 19.11 -2.95
C ALA A 86 -16.89 18.69 -4.07
N LEU A 87 -15.61 19.08 -3.98
CA LEU A 87 -14.59 18.70 -4.97
C LEU A 87 -14.18 17.23 -4.83
N ILE A 88 -14.12 16.71 -3.61
CA ILE A 88 -13.89 15.29 -3.37
C ILE A 88 -15.00 14.47 -4.02
N LYS A 89 -16.28 14.85 -3.85
CA LYS A 89 -17.41 14.19 -4.51
C LYS A 89 -17.25 14.20 -6.04
N GLU A 90 -16.88 15.33 -6.62
CA GLU A 90 -16.65 15.41 -8.07
C GLU A 90 -15.59 14.39 -8.51
N VAL A 91 -14.47 14.29 -7.79
CA VAL A 91 -13.36 13.39 -8.16
C VAL A 91 -13.64 11.91 -7.89
N VAL A 92 -14.21 11.57 -6.74
CA VAL A 92 -14.35 10.18 -6.29
C VAL A 92 -15.69 9.54 -6.66
N ARG A 93 -16.65 10.33 -7.17
CA ARG A 93 -17.98 9.84 -7.56
C ARG A 93 -18.41 10.30 -8.94
N ASP A 94 -18.38 11.60 -9.22
CA ASP A 94 -18.97 12.13 -10.46
C ASP A 94 -18.03 11.92 -11.67
N GLN A 95 -16.72 11.94 -11.44
CA GLN A 95 -15.64 11.68 -12.41
C GLN A 95 -14.75 10.50 -11.99
N ASP A 96 -15.30 9.56 -11.23
CA ASP A 96 -14.57 8.47 -10.59
C ASP A 96 -13.69 7.67 -11.56
N MET A 97 -14.19 7.37 -12.77
CA MET A 97 -13.45 6.65 -13.81
C MET A 97 -12.21 7.40 -14.31
N ILE A 98 -12.25 8.74 -14.37
CA ILE A 98 -11.12 9.56 -14.83
C ILE A 98 -9.99 9.52 -13.79
N PHE A 99 -10.34 9.52 -12.51
CA PHE A 99 -9.41 9.56 -11.38
C PHE A 99 -9.22 8.20 -10.68
N ALA A 100 -9.65 7.11 -11.32
CA ALA A 100 -9.61 5.77 -10.73
C ALA A 100 -8.20 5.18 -10.61
N ASN A 101 -7.27 5.62 -11.46
CA ASN A 101 -5.89 5.12 -11.45
C ASN A 101 -5.11 5.56 -10.21
N ARG A 102 -4.05 4.81 -9.92
CA ARG A 102 -3.14 5.04 -8.78
C ARG A 102 -1.72 5.27 -9.28
N ASP A 103 -0.94 5.96 -8.47
CA ASP A 103 0.50 6.15 -8.64
C ASP A 103 1.22 5.31 -7.57
N PRO A 104 1.46 4.01 -7.83
CA PRO A 104 1.99 3.11 -6.81
C PRO A 104 3.45 3.43 -6.47
N PRO A 105 3.85 3.32 -5.20
CA PRO A 105 5.27 3.37 -4.84
C PRO A 105 6.01 2.16 -5.40
N VAL A 106 7.33 2.28 -5.58
CA VAL A 106 8.18 1.19 -6.09
C VAL A 106 7.97 -0.11 -5.31
N ALA A 107 7.87 -0.03 -3.99
CA ALA A 107 7.61 -1.21 -3.15
C ALA A 107 6.29 -1.90 -3.52
N ALA A 108 5.21 -1.15 -3.73
CA ALA A 108 3.92 -1.73 -4.12
C ALA A 108 4.00 -2.44 -5.48
N VAL A 109 4.71 -1.86 -6.45
CA VAL A 109 4.92 -2.49 -7.76
C VAL A 109 5.63 -3.84 -7.62
N VAL A 110 6.64 -3.94 -6.74
CA VAL A 110 7.34 -5.20 -6.47
C VAL A 110 6.43 -6.21 -5.77
N VAL A 111 5.65 -5.78 -4.79
CA VAL A 111 4.75 -6.65 -4.01
C VAL A 111 3.67 -7.27 -4.88
N THR A 112 3.05 -6.44 -5.72
CA THR A 112 1.79 -6.83 -6.35
C THR A 112 1.93 -7.22 -7.80
N GLY A 113 3.03 -6.86 -8.46
CA GLY A 113 3.22 -7.06 -9.90
C GLY A 113 2.12 -6.40 -10.75
N GLY A 114 1.32 -5.50 -10.19
CA GLY A 114 0.19 -4.85 -10.87
C GLY A 114 -1.03 -5.76 -11.08
N VAL A 115 -1.24 -6.77 -10.23
CA VAL A 115 -2.41 -7.67 -10.30
C VAL A 115 -3.32 -7.63 -9.06
N ASP A 116 -3.07 -6.73 -8.12
CA ASP A 116 -3.86 -6.57 -6.90
C ASP A 116 -5.04 -5.59 -7.05
N ILE A 117 -5.89 -5.48 -6.04
CA ILE A 117 -7.06 -4.58 -6.09
C ILE A 117 -6.80 -3.18 -5.52
N ALA A 118 -5.64 -2.93 -4.89
CA ALA A 118 -5.27 -1.65 -4.32
C ALA A 118 -4.51 -0.75 -5.31
N TRP A 119 -3.59 -1.31 -6.11
CA TRP A 119 -2.66 -0.56 -6.96
C TRP A 119 -2.81 -0.79 -8.46
N SER A 120 -3.51 -1.85 -8.89
CA SER A 120 -3.68 -2.10 -10.33
C SER A 120 -4.43 -0.96 -11.03
N PRO A 121 -4.05 -0.62 -12.28
CA PRO A 121 -4.78 0.36 -13.07
C PRO A 121 -6.25 -0.01 -13.25
N TYR A 122 -7.10 1.01 -13.28
CA TYR A 122 -8.52 0.82 -13.57
C TYR A 122 -8.71 0.25 -14.96
N GLY A 123 -9.52 -0.80 -15.06
CA GLY A 123 -9.81 -1.50 -16.30
C GLY A 123 -10.74 -2.69 -16.07
N PRO A 124 -11.06 -3.47 -17.12
CA PRO A 124 -11.88 -4.68 -17.01
C PRO A 124 -11.36 -5.64 -15.93
N TYR A 125 -10.06 -5.91 -15.93
CA TYR A 125 -9.41 -6.78 -14.95
C TYR A 125 -9.63 -6.32 -13.50
N TRP A 126 -9.29 -5.06 -13.18
CA TRP A 126 -9.46 -4.51 -11.83
C TRP A 126 -10.93 -4.55 -11.39
N ARG A 127 -11.87 -4.21 -12.29
CA ARG A 127 -13.31 -4.27 -11.99
C ARG A 127 -13.77 -5.68 -11.67
N ASP A 128 -13.33 -6.67 -12.43
CA ASP A 128 -13.67 -8.07 -12.20
C ASP A 128 -13.09 -8.58 -10.87
N MET A 129 -11.83 -8.24 -10.57
CA MET A 129 -11.19 -8.57 -9.31
C MET A 129 -11.88 -7.91 -8.11
N ARG A 130 -12.22 -6.61 -8.22
CA ARG A 130 -12.95 -5.88 -7.17
C ARG A 130 -14.35 -6.44 -6.96
N LYS A 131 -15.07 -6.76 -8.04
CA LYS A 131 -16.40 -7.38 -7.97
C LYS A 131 -16.35 -8.76 -7.31
N LEU A 132 -15.35 -9.57 -7.68
CA LEU A 132 -15.11 -10.88 -7.07
C LEU A 132 -14.85 -10.73 -5.58
N PHE A 133 -13.90 -9.87 -5.21
CA PHE A 133 -13.57 -9.59 -3.82
C PHE A 133 -14.80 -9.19 -3.00
N VAL A 134 -15.58 -8.21 -3.46
CA VAL A 134 -16.78 -7.75 -2.73
C VAL A 134 -17.84 -8.86 -2.64
N ARG A 135 -18.08 -9.60 -3.72
CA ARG A 135 -19.13 -10.62 -3.75
C ARG A 135 -18.78 -11.88 -2.96
N GLU A 136 -17.52 -12.29 -2.98
CA GLU A 136 -17.09 -13.57 -2.42
C GLU A 136 -16.47 -13.39 -1.03
N MET A 137 -15.76 -12.30 -0.75
CA MET A 137 -15.11 -12.11 0.56
C MET A 137 -15.99 -11.29 1.50
N LEU A 138 -16.54 -10.19 0.99
CA LEU A 138 -17.29 -9.21 1.79
C LEU A 138 -18.81 -9.40 1.76
N SER A 139 -19.32 -10.51 1.22
CA SER A 139 -20.76 -10.77 1.27
C SER A 139 -21.21 -11.11 2.68
N ASN A 140 -22.45 -10.74 3.01
CA ASN A 140 -23.05 -11.05 4.30
C ASN A 140 -22.95 -12.54 4.64
N ASN A 141 -23.16 -13.43 3.67
CA ASN A 141 -23.09 -14.87 3.89
C ASN A 141 -21.68 -15.32 4.30
N ASN A 142 -20.63 -14.87 3.60
CA ASN A 142 -19.27 -15.29 3.88
C ASN A 142 -18.68 -14.58 5.10
N LEU A 143 -19.11 -13.34 5.37
CA LEU A 143 -18.83 -12.67 6.64
C LEU A 143 -19.47 -13.42 7.82
N GLN A 144 -20.70 -13.92 7.69
CA GLN A 144 -21.33 -14.73 8.75
C GLN A 144 -20.64 -16.10 8.90
N ALA A 145 -20.29 -16.76 7.80
CA ALA A 145 -19.58 -18.04 7.82
C ALA A 145 -18.22 -17.96 8.53
N THR A 146 -17.55 -16.81 8.44
CA THR A 146 -16.24 -16.54 9.08
C THR A 146 -16.35 -15.85 10.44
N CYS A 147 -17.56 -15.67 10.98
CA CYS A 147 -17.80 -14.92 12.23
C CYS A 147 -17.10 -15.57 13.44
N VAL A 148 -17.05 -16.90 13.47
CA VAL A 148 -16.40 -17.66 14.55
C VAL A 148 -14.92 -17.30 14.66
N LEU A 149 -14.21 -17.23 13.53
CA LEU A 149 -12.78 -16.90 13.47
C LEU A 149 -12.47 -15.54 14.10
N ARG A 150 -13.30 -14.52 13.81
CA ARG A 150 -13.14 -13.19 14.41
C ARG A 150 -13.41 -13.20 15.91
N LYS A 151 -14.46 -13.90 16.34
CA LYS A 151 -14.83 -14.00 17.76
C LYS A 151 -13.74 -14.70 18.57
N GLU A 152 -13.12 -15.73 18.01
CA GLU A 152 -12.03 -16.47 18.67
C GLU A 152 -10.81 -15.59 18.89
N GLU A 153 -10.37 -14.83 17.89
CA GLU A 153 -9.23 -13.91 18.03
C GLU A 153 -9.51 -12.79 19.04
N VAL A 154 -10.69 -12.19 19.01
CA VAL A 154 -11.09 -11.18 20.00
C VAL A 154 -11.15 -11.79 21.41
N ALA A 155 -11.67 -13.00 21.55
CA ALA A 155 -11.73 -13.68 22.84
C ALA A 155 -10.34 -14.00 23.42
N LYS A 156 -9.34 -14.34 22.56
CA LYS A 156 -7.94 -14.48 22.99
C LYS A 156 -7.41 -13.18 23.58
N VAL A 157 -7.62 -12.07 22.88
CA VAL A 157 -7.16 -10.74 23.33
C VAL A 157 -7.82 -10.31 24.63
N VAL A 158 -9.13 -10.53 24.79
CA VAL A 158 -9.85 -10.23 26.04
C VAL A 158 -9.27 -11.04 27.22
N ARG A 159 -8.94 -12.32 27.00
CA ARG A 159 -8.28 -13.14 28.03
C ARG A 159 -6.90 -12.61 28.37
N ASP A 160 -6.10 -12.24 27.37
CA ASP A 160 -4.74 -11.71 27.57
C ASP A 160 -4.76 -10.39 28.34
N VAL A 161 -5.72 -9.50 28.05
CA VAL A 161 -5.93 -8.25 28.79
C VAL A 161 -6.34 -8.53 30.24
N ASN A 162 -7.25 -9.47 30.47
CA ASN A 162 -7.67 -9.87 31.82
C ASN A 162 -6.49 -10.42 32.65
N MET A 163 -5.55 -11.14 32.04
CA MET A 163 -4.33 -11.61 32.73
C MET A 163 -3.35 -10.48 33.09
N LYS A 164 -3.52 -9.29 32.50
CA LYS A 164 -2.68 -8.11 32.71
C LYS A 164 -3.35 -7.02 33.57
N ILE A 165 -4.44 -7.34 34.28
CA ILE A 165 -5.10 -6.40 35.20
C ILE A 165 -4.07 -5.80 36.18
N GLY A 166 -4.09 -4.47 36.31
CA GLY A 166 -3.15 -3.72 37.14
C GLY A 166 -1.80 -3.42 36.49
N LYS A 167 -1.57 -3.82 35.23
CA LYS A 167 -0.35 -3.48 34.45
C LYS A 167 -0.69 -2.54 33.29
N PRO A 168 0.21 -1.61 32.92
CA PRO A 168 0.07 -0.82 31.71
C PRO A 168 -0.01 -1.71 30.45
N ILE A 169 -0.85 -1.32 29.49
CA ILE A 169 -1.01 -2.00 28.20
C ILE A 169 -0.86 -0.95 27.10
N GLU A 170 -0.04 -1.24 26.10
CA GLU A 170 0.06 -0.43 24.89
C GLU A 170 -1.10 -0.78 23.94
N ILE A 171 -2.14 0.06 23.95
CA ILE A 171 -3.37 -0.21 23.18
C ILE A 171 -3.12 -0.18 21.67
N GLY A 172 -2.23 0.69 21.19
CA GLY A 172 -1.90 0.78 19.77
C GLY A 172 -1.36 -0.53 19.23
N GLU A 173 -0.31 -1.07 19.87
CA GLU A 173 0.22 -2.39 19.55
C GLU A 173 -0.85 -3.47 19.71
N LEU A 174 -1.59 -3.50 20.82
CA LEU A 174 -2.62 -4.52 21.07
C LEU A 174 -3.66 -4.60 19.94
N VAL A 175 -4.24 -3.45 19.55
CA VAL A 175 -5.28 -3.38 18.52
C VAL A 175 -4.72 -3.78 17.17
N PHE A 176 -3.55 -3.26 16.82
CA PHE A 176 -2.89 -3.56 15.56
C PHE A 176 -2.60 -5.07 15.40
N LEU A 177 -2.07 -5.71 16.45
CA LEU A 177 -1.80 -7.15 16.43
C LEU A 177 -3.08 -7.99 16.41
N THR A 178 -4.12 -7.50 17.08
CA THR A 178 -5.44 -8.14 17.05
C THR A 178 -6.01 -8.13 15.64
N GLU A 179 -5.96 -6.98 14.95
CA GLU A 179 -6.46 -6.84 13.59
C GLU A 179 -5.70 -7.74 12.62
N LEU A 180 -4.38 -7.75 12.71
CA LEU A 180 -3.55 -8.64 11.91
C LEU A 180 -3.90 -10.12 12.16
N ASN A 181 -3.99 -10.55 13.42
CA ASN A 181 -4.37 -11.93 13.73
C ASN A 181 -5.78 -12.28 13.23
N VAL A 182 -6.73 -11.36 13.33
CA VAL A 182 -8.08 -11.53 12.77
C VAL A 182 -8.01 -11.74 11.26
N ILE A 183 -7.23 -10.94 10.52
CA ILE A 183 -7.08 -11.09 9.08
C ILE A 183 -6.44 -12.43 8.74
N LEU A 184 -5.34 -12.81 9.39
CA LEU A 184 -4.70 -14.11 9.14
C LEU A 184 -5.66 -15.28 9.43
N SER A 185 -6.47 -15.16 10.49
CA SER A 185 -7.51 -16.13 10.82
C SER A 185 -8.60 -16.17 9.75
N LEU A 186 -9.01 -15.04 9.20
CA LEU A 186 -9.96 -15.01 8.07
C LEU A 186 -9.38 -15.59 6.78
N LEU A 187 -8.10 -15.37 6.51
CA LEU A 187 -7.43 -15.87 5.31
C LEU A 187 -7.29 -17.40 5.35
N TRP A 188 -6.84 -17.98 6.47
CA TRP A 188 -6.51 -19.41 6.56
C TRP A 188 -6.70 -20.06 7.94
N GLY A 189 -7.46 -19.45 8.85
CA GLY A 189 -7.68 -19.98 10.20
C GLY A 189 -8.35 -21.35 10.23
N GLY A 190 -9.08 -21.71 9.17
CA GLY A 190 -9.66 -23.04 8.98
C GLY A 190 -8.75 -24.04 8.25
N THR A 191 -7.56 -23.62 7.81
CA THR A 191 -6.70 -24.39 6.88
C THR A 191 -5.61 -25.20 7.58
N ILE A 192 -5.07 -24.77 8.72
CA ILE A 192 -3.83 -25.36 9.29
C ILE A 192 -4.09 -25.87 10.72
N ASP A 193 -3.41 -26.94 11.14
CA ASP A 193 -3.38 -27.34 12.57
C ASP A 193 -2.91 -26.20 13.48
N GLU A 194 -3.32 -26.21 14.74
CA GLU A 194 -3.09 -25.09 15.66
C GLU A 194 -1.60 -24.75 15.87
N GLN A 195 -0.72 -25.76 15.96
CA GLN A 195 0.71 -25.53 16.20
C GLN A 195 1.41 -24.96 14.96
N LYS A 196 1.09 -25.50 13.78
CA LYS A 196 1.64 -25.03 12.52
C LYS A 196 1.06 -23.67 12.12
N ARG A 197 -0.21 -23.41 12.45
CA ARG A 197 -0.86 -22.08 12.30
C ARG A 197 -0.11 -21.02 13.09
N ASP A 198 0.24 -21.28 14.34
CA ASP A 198 0.89 -20.29 15.19
C ASP A 198 2.31 -19.97 14.68
N LYS A 199 3.08 -20.99 14.29
CA LYS A 199 4.42 -20.78 13.71
C LYS A 199 4.38 -20.04 12.38
N LEU A 200 3.52 -20.47 11.46
CA LEU A 200 3.42 -19.88 10.12
C LEU A 200 2.82 -18.47 10.18
N GLY A 201 1.81 -18.27 11.03
CA GLY A 201 1.21 -16.96 11.29
C GLY A 201 2.22 -15.98 11.88
N ALA A 202 3.08 -16.40 12.82
CA ALA A 202 4.14 -15.55 13.37
C ALA A 202 5.18 -15.16 12.30
N GLN A 203 5.61 -16.11 11.47
CA GLN A 203 6.53 -15.81 10.35
C GLN A 203 5.90 -14.86 9.35
N PHE A 204 4.65 -15.12 8.94
CA PHE A 204 3.96 -14.26 7.98
C PHE A 204 3.75 -12.85 8.53
N ARG A 205 3.36 -12.74 9.80
CA ARG A 205 3.23 -11.46 10.50
C ARG A 205 4.53 -10.67 10.46
N ASP A 206 5.67 -11.26 10.82
CA ASP A 206 6.99 -10.60 10.73
C ASP A 206 7.26 -10.03 9.32
N LYS A 207 6.95 -10.82 8.27
CA LYS A 207 7.13 -10.40 6.88
C LYS A 207 6.15 -9.29 6.47
N VAL A 208 4.88 -9.39 6.83
CA VAL A 208 3.87 -8.36 6.51
C VAL A 208 4.20 -7.05 7.20
N LEU A 209 4.61 -7.07 8.47
CA LEU A 209 5.03 -5.86 9.18
C LEU A 209 6.21 -5.18 8.49
N LYS A 210 7.18 -5.99 8.04
CA LYS A 210 8.31 -5.46 7.28
C LYS A 210 7.89 -4.89 5.93
N LEU A 211 6.88 -5.48 5.31
CA LEU A 211 6.35 -5.02 4.03
C LEU A 211 5.59 -3.70 4.16
N VAL A 212 4.78 -3.54 5.20
CA VAL A 212 4.14 -2.26 5.53
C VAL A 212 5.20 -1.18 5.74
N ASP A 213 6.24 -1.45 6.53
CA ASP A 213 7.35 -0.51 6.75
C ASP A 213 7.96 -0.03 5.43
N LEU A 214 8.24 -0.97 4.51
CA LEU A 214 8.78 -0.65 3.19
C LEU A 214 7.80 0.13 2.29
N LEU A 215 6.51 -0.18 2.37
CA LEU A 215 5.45 0.52 1.61
C LEU A 215 5.22 1.95 2.11
N GLY A 216 5.32 2.18 3.42
CA GLY A 216 5.11 3.48 4.05
C GLY A 216 6.34 4.39 4.04
N LYS A 217 7.53 3.85 3.79
CA LYS A 217 8.79 4.60 3.85
C LYS A 217 8.91 5.59 2.68
N PRO A 218 9.19 6.88 2.94
CA PRO A 218 9.46 7.84 1.87
C PRO A 218 10.64 7.39 1.00
N ASN A 219 10.45 7.38 -0.31
CA ASN A 219 11.43 6.88 -1.27
C ASN A 219 11.72 7.91 -2.36
N VAL A 220 12.99 8.27 -2.54
CA VAL A 220 13.48 9.19 -3.57
C VAL A 220 13.13 8.69 -4.97
N SER A 221 13.18 7.37 -5.19
CA SER A 221 12.83 6.77 -6.48
C SER A 221 11.39 7.07 -6.91
N ASP A 222 10.46 7.23 -5.94
CA ASP A 222 9.06 7.54 -6.23
C ASP A 222 8.86 8.99 -6.71
N PHE A 223 9.76 9.91 -6.36
CA PHE A 223 9.67 11.32 -6.75
C PHE A 223 10.62 11.68 -7.91
N PHE A 224 11.63 10.85 -8.18
CA PHE A 224 12.65 11.07 -9.21
C PHE A 224 12.85 9.81 -10.06
N PRO A 225 12.03 9.58 -11.11
CA PRO A 225 12.12 8.38 -11.94
C PRO A 225 13.49 8.13 -12.57
N VAL A 226 14.26 9.19 -12.86
CA VAL A 226 15.64 9.08 -13.37
C VAL A 226 16.58 8.40 -12.37
N LEU A 227 16.31 8.54 -11.07
CA LEU A 227 17.08 7.93 -10.00
C LEU A 227 16.55 6.55 -9.60
N ALA A 228 15.35 6.16 -10.05
CA ALA A 228 14.72 4.90 -9.64
C ALA A 228 15.60 3.68 -9.91
N LYS A 229 16.33 3.66 -11.03
CA LYS A 229 17.24 2.57 -11.42
C LYS A 229 18.40 2.32 -10.45
N PHE A 230 18.72 3.28 -9.58
CA PHE A 230 19.82 3.14 -8.63
C PHE A 230 19.36 2.61 -7.28
N ASP A 231 18.05 2.60 -7.02
CA ASP A 231 17.46 2.20 -5.73
C ASP A 231 18.26 2.77 -4.53
N VAL A 232 18.41 4.11 -4.50
CA VAL A 232 19.31 4.82 -3.59
C VAL A 232 19.08 4.45 -2.11
N GLN A 233 17.83 4.13 -1.75
CA GLN A 233 17.44 3.75 -0.40
C GLN A 233 17.31 2.23 -0.18
N GLY A 234 17.54 1.42 -1.21
CA GLY A 234 17.46 -0.03 -1.15
C GLY A 234 16.04 -0.61 -1.01
N ILE A 235 14.99 0.20 -1.19
CA ILE A 235 13.61 -0.20 -0.93
C ILE A 235 13.16 -1.25 -1.94
N GLU A 236 13.49 -1.09 -3.22
CA GLU A 236 13.13 -2.09 -4.23
C GLU A 236 13.82 -3.42 -3.93
N LYS A 237 15.13 -3.38 -3.66
CA LYS A 237 15.94 -4.56 -3.37
C LYS A 237 15.47 -5.29 -2.11
N GLU A 238 15.21 -4.56 -1.03
CA GLU A 238 14.75 -5.14 0.23
C GLU A 238 13.36 -5.76 0.08
N THR A 239 12.44 -5.07 -0.60
CA THR A 239 11.10 -5.61 -0.92
C THR A 239 11.21 -6.88 -1.75
N ARG A 240 12.05 -6.87 -2.80
CA ARG A 240 12.24 -8.03 -3.69
C ARG A 240 12.87 -9.22 -2.96
N ALA A 241 13.77 -8.98 -2.01
CA ALA A 241 14.36 -10.04 -1.19
C ALA A 241 13.37 -10.66 -0.20
N LEU A 242 12.34 -9.93 0.20
CA LEU A 242 11.28 -10.39 1.11
C LEU A 242 10.25 -11.28 0.42
N MET A 243 9.92 -10.99 -0.84
CA MET A 243 8.83 -11.63 -1.57
C MET A 243 8.92 -13.16 -1.67
N PRO A 244 10.08 -13.81 -1.93
CA PRO A 244 10.15 -15.27 -2.01
C PRO A 244 9.67 -15.97 -0.73
N SER A 245 10.01 -15.42 0.44
CA SER A 245 9.58 -15.97 1.73
C SER A 245 8.07 -15.80 1.95
N VAL A 246 7.49 -14.69 1.49
CA VAL A 246 6.04 -14.46 1.54
C VAL A 246 5.31 -15.43 0.60
N GLU A 247 5.82 -15.60 -0.62
CA GLU A 247 5.26 -16.54 -1.61
C GLU A 247 5.31 -17.98 -1.12
N GLU A 248 6.40 -18.42 -0.50
CA GLU A 248 6.56 -19.75 0.09
C GLU A 248 5.50 -20.03 1.17
N ILE A 249 5.23 -19.05 2.03
CA ILE A 249 4.19 -19.16 3.07
C ILE A 249 2.82 -19.31 2.42
N LEU A 250 2.49 -18.46 1.44
CA LEU A 250 1.22 -18.53 0.72
C LEU A 250 1.04 -19.86 -0.01
N ASP A 251 2.07 -20.35 -0.68
CA ASP A 251 2.04 -21.65 -1.37
C ASP A 251 1.83 -22.79 -0.37
N THR A 252 2.51 -22.76 0.78
CA THR A 252 2.31 -23.76 1.84
C THR A 252 0.85 -23.80 2.29
N VAL A 253 0.24 -22.63 2.53
CA VAL A 253 -1.16 -22.55 2.99
C VAL A 253 -2.12 -23.03 1.89
N ILE A 254 -1.89 -22.62 0.64
CA ILE A 254 -2.69 -23.04 -0.52
C ILE A 254 -2.65 -24.56 -0.70
N ASP A 255 -1.46 -25.15 -0.62
CA ASP A 255 -1.27 -26.60 -0.77
C ASP A 255 -1.97 -27.38 0.34
N GLU A 256 -1.90 -26.89 1.58
CA GLU A 256 -2.60 -27.51 2.71
C GLU A 256 -4.11 -27.45 2.54
N ARG A 257 -4.66 -26.29 2.15
CA ARG A 257 -6.11 -26.17 1.93
C ARG A 257 -6.59 -27.07 0.80
N THR A 258 -5.83 -27.12 -0.30
CA THR A 258 -6.15 -27.95 -1.46
C THR A 258 -6.18 -29.43 -1.08
N LYS A 259 -5.21 -29.90 -0.27
CA LYS A 259 -5.20 -31.29 0.24
C LYS A 259 -6.41 -31.59 1.14
N MET A 260 -6.80 -30.66 2.00
CA MET A 260 -7.95 -30.85 2.89
C MET A 260 -9.28 -30.91 2.13
N MET A 261 -9.45 -30.07 1.10
CA MET A 261 -10.62 -30.11 0.23
C MET A 261 -10.73 -31.43 -0.52
N ALA A 262 -9.60 -31.99 -0.97
CA ALA A 262 -9.56 -33.28 -1.66
C ALA A 262 -9.86 -34.47 -0.73
N SER A 263 -9.58 -34.37 0.57
CA SER A 263 -9.84 -35.43 1.54
C SER A 263 -11.21 -35.33 2.24
N GLU A 264 -12.10 -34.45 1.77
CA GLU A 264 -13.42 -34.15 2.38
C GLU A 264 -13.35 -33.89 3.89
N SER A 265 -12.22 -33.37 4.39
CA SER A 265 -12.06 -33.12 5.81
C SER A 265 -12.96 -31.96 6.23
N GLU A 266 -13.88 -32.20 7.16
CA GLU A 266 -14.66 -31.12 7.76
C GLU A 266 -13.73 -30.16 8.51
N ARG A 267 -13.56 -28.95 7.97
CA ARG A 267 -12.92 -27.84 8.68
C ARG A 267 -13.58 -26.53 8.32
N GLY A 268 -13.46 -25.54 9.21
CA GLY A 268 -14.14 -24.26 9.10
C GLY A 268 -13.94 -23.57 7.75
N LYS A 269 -14.97 -22.83 7.30
CA LYS A 269 -14.88 -21.97 6.12
C LYS A 269 -13.99 -20.77 6.43
N ASP A 270 -12.98 -20.57 5.59
CA ASP A 270 -12.13 -19.39 5.54
C ASP A 270 -12.13 -18.82 4.12
N PHE A 271 -11.52 -17.65 3.95
CA PHE A 271 -11.47 -16.96 2.67
C PHE A 271 -10.68 -17.73 1.61
N LEU A 272 -9.57 -18.38 1.98
CA LEU A 272 -8.83 -19.21 1.04
C LEU A 272 -9.69 -20.35 0.49
N GLY A 273 -10.45 -21.04 1.33
CA GLY A 273 -11.40 -22.07 0.91
C GLY A 273 -12.42 -21.54 -0.09
N ILE A 274 -13.03 -20.38 0.19
CA ILE A 274 -14.00 -19.73 -0.70
C ILE A 274 -13.36 -19.41 -2.07
N LEU A 275 -12.14 -18.87 -2.07
CA LEU A 275 -11.44 -18.52 -3.31
C LEU A 275 -11.02 -19.76 -4.13
N LEU A 276 -10.64 -20.86 -3.47
CA LEU A 276 -10.32 -22.13 -4.14
C LEU A 276 -11.57 -22.80 -4.74
N GLU A 277 -12.69 -22.83 -4.01
CA GLU A 277 -13.98 -23.30 -4.53
C GLU A 277 -14.40 -22.49 -5.76
N LEU A 278 -14.25 -21.17 -5.70
CA LEU A 278 -14.53 -20.28 -6.82
C LEU A 278 -13.63 -20.56 -8.02
N LYS A 279 -12.34 -20.80 -7.79
CA LYS A 279 -11.39 -21.17 -8.86
C LYS A 279 -11.85 -22.44 -9.57
N GLU A 280 -12.25 -23.47 -8.85
CA GLU A 280 -12.75 -24.72 -9.46
C GLU A 280 -14.01 -24.49 -10.32
N GLN A 281 -14.94 -23.64 -9.86
CA GLN A 281 -16.12 -23.25 -10.63
C GLN A 281 -15.73 -22.47 -11.89
N LYS A 282 -14.86 -21.48 -11.73
CA LYS A 282 -14.43 -20.56 -12.79
C LYS A 282 -13.55 -21.19 -13.87
N VAL A 283 -12.82 -22.25 -13.54
CA VAL A 283 -12.10 -23.08 -14.51
C VAL A 283 -13.08 -23.82 -15.42
N ARG A 284 -14.21 -24.30 -14.87
CA ARG A 284 -15.26 -24.96 -15.67
C ARG A 284 -15.93 -24.00 -16.67
N ASP A 285 -15.98 -22.71 -16.32
CA ASP A 285 -16.55 -21.65 -17.15
C ASP A 285 -15.53 -21.02 -18.14
N GLY A 286 -14.30 -21.53 -18.21
CA GLY A 286 -13.27 -21.05 -19.14
C GLY A 286 -12.64 -19.69 -18.78
N SER A 287 -12.72 -19.26 -17.52
CA SER A 287 -12.14 -17.98 -17.07
C SER A 287 -10.71 -18.12 -16.52
N SER A 288 -9.95 -17.02 -16.52
CA SER A 288 -8.53 -16.96 -16.13
C SER A 288 -8.28 -16.78 -14.63
N PHE A 289 -9.27 -16.99 -13.75
CA PHE A 289 -9.08 -16.83 -12.31
C PHE A 289 -8.24 -17.99 -11.76
N GLY A 290 -7.00 -17.71 -11.35
CA GLY A 290 -6.03 -18.70 -10.91
C GLY A 290 -5.33 -18.33 -9.60
N LEU A 291 -4.28 -19.09 -9.28
CA LEU A 291 -3.53 -18.94 -8.03
C LEU A 291 -2.88 -17.55 -7.89
N THR A 292 -2.45 -16.94 -9.00
CA THR A 292 -1.91 -15.58 -9.01
C THR A 292 -2.92 -14.57 -8.48
N GLN A 293 -4.19 -14.65 -8.92
CA GLN A 293 -5.25 -13.75 -8.45
C GLN A 293 -5.62 -14.01 -6.98
N ILE A 294 -5.61 -15.29 -6.56
CA ILE A 294 -5.83 -15.65 -5.16
C ILE A 294 -4.75 -15.01 -4.29
N LYS A 295 -3.46 -15.25 -4.59
CA LYS A 295 -2.33 -14.67 -3.85
C LYS A 295 -2.41 -13.14 -3.82
N ALA A 296 -2.75 -12.49 -4.93
CA ALA A 296 -2.90 -11.04 -4.99
C ALA A 296 -4.01 -10.52 -4.05
N ILE A 297 -5.16 -11.21 -3.97
CA ILE A 297 -6.23 -10.86 -3.02
C ILE A 297 -5.77 -11.02 -1.57
N LEU A 298 -5.14 -12.15 -1.24
CA LEU A 298 -4.66 -12.42 0.12
C LEU A 298 -3.61 -11.38 0.56
N MET A 299 -2.70 -11.01 -0.34
CA MET A 299 -1.70 -9.96 -0.10
C MET A 299 -2.31 -8.57 0.02
N THR A 300 -3.39 -8.27 -0.71
CA THR A 300 -4.06 -6.98 -0.57
C THR A 300 -4.66 -6.84 0.83
N GLU A 301 -5.38 -7.85 1.30
CA GLU A 301 -6.01 -7.85 2.63
C GLU A 301 -4.99 -7.69 3.76
N ALA A 302 -3.84 -8.38 3.66
CA ALA A 302 -2.79 -8.30 4.66
C ALA A 302 -2.09 -6.93 4.73
N ASN A 303 -2.11 -6.15 3.64
CA ASN A 303 -1.43 -4.85 3.55
C ASN A 303 -2.36 -3.66 3.85
N LEU A 304 -3.68 -3.87 3.91
CA LEU A 304 -4.66 -2.78 4.07
C LEU A 304 -4.83 -2.30 5.52
N THR A 305 -4.14 -2.92 6.50
CA THR A 305 -4.30 -2.60 7.93
C THR A 305 -3.58 -1.36 8.45
N ASP A 306 -2.72 -0.72 7.67
CA ASP A 306 -1.97 0.48 8.13
C ASP A 306 -2.34 1.77 7.39
N ALA A 307 -3.45 1.77 6.64
CA ALA A 307 -3.90 2.94 5.89
C ALA A 307 -4.99 3.73 6.62
N LYS A 308 -4.78 4.12 7.89
CA LYS A 308 -5.50 5.24 8.54
C LYS A 308 -4.66 5.94 9.60
#